data_AF-A0AAJ1WYY5-F1
#
_entry.id   AF-A0AAJ1WYY5-F1
#
_cell.length_a   1.000
_cell.length_b   1.000
_cell.length_c   1.000
_cell.angle_alpha   90.00
_cell.angle_beta   90.00
_cell.angle_gamma   90.00
#
_symmetry.space_group_name_H-M   'P 1'
#
loop_
_entity.id
_entity.type
_entity.pdbx_description
1 polymer ?
#
loop_
_entity_poly.entity_id
_entity_poly.type
_entity_poly.pdbx_seq_one_letter_code
_entity_poly.pdbx_strand_id
1 'polypeptide(L)'
;MPSPLSVDLRERVVAAVAAGASCHRAARRFGVSVSSASRWSQRSHQEGHVAPKPMGGDHTSKRIEAHAALILATSKQEPRLFLRELRDRLAEQGVQTSTSGLSRFFQRHGISWKKGRRTQLSRSVKT
;
A
#
# COMPACT_ATOMS: atom_id res chain seq x y z
N MET A 1 0.09 -5.09 -13.39
CA MET A 1 1.17 -4.07 -13.37
C MET A 1 2.45 -4.75 -13.83
N PRO A 2 3.24 -4.17 -14.75
CA PRO A 2 4.52 -4.75 -15.15
C PRO A 2 5.48 -4.75 -13.96
N SER A 3 6.18 -5.88 -13.76
CA SER A 3 7.19 -6.03 -12.71
C SER A 3 8.47 -5.27 -13.08
N PRO A 4 9.18 -4.65 -12.12
CA PRO A 4 10.44 -4.01 -12.42
C PRO A 4 11.48 -5.05 -12.87
N LEU A 5 12.31 -4.70 -13.85
CA LEU A 5 13.47 -5.53 -14.23
C LEU A 5 14.40 -5.74 -13.02
N SER A 6 15.01 -6.93 -12.95
CA SER A 6 15.83 -7.40 -11.81
C SER A 6 16.96 -6.43 -11.48
N VAL A 7 17.34 -6.36 -10.20
CA VAL A 7 18.41 -5.46 -9.72
C VAL A 7 19.75 -5.83 -10.34
N ASP A 8 20.09 -7.12 -10.38
CA ASP A 8 21.32 -7.63 -11.02
C ASP A 8 21.49 -7.13 -12.47
N LEU A 9 20.41 -7.17 -13.28
CA LEU A 9 20.47 -6.68 -14.65
C LEU A 9 20.82 -5.18 -14.70
N ARG A 10 20.28 -4.39 -13.77
CA ARG A 10 20.56 -2.96 -13.68
C ARG A 10 21.99 -2.70 -13.25
N GLU A 11 22.48 -3.45 -12.27
CA GLU A 11 23.86 -3.35 -11.77
C GLU A 11 24.85 -3.63 -12.89
N ARG A 12 24.62 -4.69 -13.68
CA ARG A 12 25.47 -5.03 -14.83
C ARG A 12 25.47 -3.96 -15.93
N VAL A 13 24.31 -3.36 -16.20
CA VAL A 13 24.20 -2.24 -17.15
C VAL A 13 24.97 -1.03 -16.66
N VAL A 14 24.78 -0.65 -15.39
CA VAL A 14 25.47 0.50 -14.79
C VAL A 14 26.97 0.27 -14.70
N ALA A 15 27.42 -0.93 -14.33
CA ALA A 15 28.84 -1.29 -14.30
C ALA A 15 29.48 -1.16 -15.68
N ALA A 16 28.79 -1.56 -16.74
CA ALA A 16 29.30 -1.37 -18.11
C ALA A 16 29.42 0.11 -18.50
N VAL A 17 28.46 0.95 -18.08
CA VAL A 17 28.52 2.40 -18.32
C VAL A 17 29.64 3.04 -17.50
N ALA A 18 29.79 2.65 -16.24
CA ALA A 18 30.89 3.09 -15.36
C ALA A 18 32.27 2.69 -15.91
N ALA A 19 32.36 1.54 -16.57
CA ALA A 19 33.57 1.09 -17.29
C ALA A 19 33.81 1.82 -18.64
N GLY A 20 33.04 2.87 -18.95
CA GLY A 20 33.25 3.72 -20.12
C GLY A 20 32.38 3.39 -21.35
N ALA A 21 31.42 2.45 -21.25
CA ALA A 21 30.49 2.23 -22.35
C ALA A 21 29.43 3.35 -22.42
N SER A 22 29.05 3.76 -23.62
CA SER A 22 27.87 4.63 -23.78
C SER A 22 26.59 3.89 -23.37
N CYS A 23 25.57 4.63 -22.92
CA CYS A 23 24.26 4.05 -22.61
C CYS A 23 23.66 3.26 -23.78
N HIS A 24 23.91 3.70 -25.02
CA HIS A 24 23.50 2.98 -26.23
C HIS A 24 24.18 1.63 -26.37
N ARG A 25 25.50 1.58 -26.14
CA ARG A 25 26.28 0.34 -26.22
C ARG A 25 25.89 -0.64 -25.11
N ALA A 26 25.70 -0.14 -23.88
CA ALA A 26 25.22 -0.95 -22.76
C ALA A 26 23.81 -1.49 -23.02
N ALA A 27 22.88 -0.65 -23.46
CA ALA A 27 21.51 -1.05 -23.79
C ALA A 27 21.46 -2.18 -24.82
N ARG A 28 22.21 -2.06 -25.92
CA ARG A 28 22.34 -3.12 -26.93
C ARG A 28 22.93 -4.41 -26.37
N ARG A 29 23.97 -4.32 -25.53
CA ARG A 29 24.65 -5.48 -24.92
C ARG A 29 23.72 -6.29 -24.00
N PHE A 30 22.85 -5.60 -23.25
CA PHE A 30 22.01 -6.23 -22.22
C PHE A 30 20.54 -6.38 -22.63
N GLY A 31 20.18 -6.04 -23.87
CA GLY A 31 18.83 -6.21 -24.38
C GLY A 31 17.79 -5.30 -23.70
N VAL A 32 18.20 -4.11 -23.26
CA VAL A 32 17.32 -3.13 -22.61
C VAL A 32 17.18 -1.88 -23.47
N SER A 33 16.17 -1.06 -23.20
CA SER A 33 16.04 0.24 -23.87
C SER A 33 17.13 1.21 -23.42
N VAL A 34 17.54 2.12 -24.31
CA VAL A 34 18.53 3.17 -24.01
C VAL A 34 18.04 4.08 -22.88
N SER A 35 16.74 4.38 -22.83
CA SER A 35 16.14 5.18 -21.76
C SER A 35 16.17 4.48 -20.40
N SER A 36 16.08 3.15 -20.34
CA SER A 36 16.30 2.40 -19.09
C SER A 36 17.75 2.44 -18.65
N ALA A 37 18.70 2.20 -19.56
CA ALA A 37 20.13 2.26 -19.25
C ALA A 37 20.56 3.65 -18.74
N SER A 38 20.06 4.71 -19.37
CA SER A 38 20.27 6.09 -18.93
C SER A 38 19.70 6.35 -17.54
N ARG A 39 18.42 5.99 -17.29
CA ARG A 39 17.77 6.18 -15.98
C ARG A 39 18.48 5.42 -14.85
N TRP A 40 18.97 4.21 -15.10
CA TRP A 40 19.70 3.44 -14.08
C TRP A 40 21.06 4.04 -13.79
N SER A 41 21.78 4.49 -14.82
CA SER A 41 23.09 5.15 -14.66
C SER A 41 22.97 6.47 -13.90
N GLN A 42 21.98 7.29 -14.25
CA GLN A 42 21.69 8.54 -13.55
C GLN A 42 21.33 8.29 -12.08
N ARG A 43 20.48 7.29 -11.81
CA ARG A 43 20.13 6.94 -10.43
C ARG A 43 21.35 6.47 -9.64
N SER A 44 22.18 5.61 -10.22
CA SER A 44 23.40 5.16 -9.54
C SER A 44 24.33 6.32 -9.21
N HIS A 45 24.43 7.32 -10.08
CA HIS A 45 25.24 8.52 -9.85
C HIS A 45 24.63 9.45 -8.77
N GLN A 46 23.29 9.53 -8.67
CA GLN A 46 22.61 10.43 -7.74
C GLN A 46 22.35 9.80 -6.36
N GLU A 47 21.90 8.54 -6.32
CA GLU A 47 21.42 7.84 -5.12
C GLU A 47 22.41 6.74 -4.66
N GLY A 48 23.43 6.40 -5.44
CA GLY A 48 24.40 5.35 -5.12
C GLY A 48 23.89 3.91 -5.29
N HIS A 49 22.65 3.72 -5.77
CA HIS A 49 22.06 2.40 -6.00
C HIS A 49 21.19 2.33 -7.26
N VAL A 50 20.88 1.12 -7.72
CA VAL A 50 20.00 0.89 -8.90
C VAL A 50 18.66 0.25 -8.56
N ALA A 51 18.39 0.06 -7.26
CA ALA A 51 17.14 -0.50 -6.77
C ALA A 51 15.91 0.25 -7.33
N PRO A 52 14.86 -0.48 -7.77
CA PRO A 52 13.60 0.15 -8.14
C PRO A 52 13.00 0.90 -6.95
N LYS A 53 12.27 1.99 -7.23
CA LYS A 53 11.43 2.61 -6.21
C LYS A 53 10.36 1.60 -5.75
N PRO A 54 9.93 1.66 -4.47
CA PRO A 54 8.79 0.89 -4.01
C PRO A 54 7.61 1.08 -4.96
N MET A 55 7.07 -0.03 -5.46
CA MET A 55 5.95 -0.03 -6.40
C MET A 55 4.65 -0.30 -5.67
N GLY A 56 3.69 0.61 -5.82
CA GLY A 56 2.45 0.58 -5.05
C GLY A 56 2.66 0.93 -3.58
N GLY A 57 1.59 0.85 -2.81
CA GLY A 57 1.56 1.27 -1.42
C GLY A 57 0.30 2.05 -1.10
N ASP A 58 0.03 2.22 0.18
CA ASP A 58 -1.10 3.01 0.64
C ASP A 58 -0.76 4.51 0.61
N HIS A 59 -1.20 5.19 -0.44
CA HIS A 59 -1.02 6.64 -0.58
C HIS A 59 -2.22 7.44 -0.03
N THR A 60 -3.29 6.77 0.39
CA THR A 60 -4.59 7.40 0.65
C THR A 60 -5.01 7.36 2.11
N SER A 61 -4.42 6.48 2.92
CA SER A 61 -4.79 6.34 4.33
C SER A 61 -4.34 7.48 5.23
N LYS A 62 -3.43 8.35 4.78
CA LYS A 62 -2.91 9.45 5.62
C LYS A 62 -4.03 10.26 6.29
N ARG A 63 -5.13 10.53 5.58
CA ARG A 63 -6.27 11.28 6.10
C ARG A 63 -7.02 10.54 7.22
N ILE A 64 -7.23 9.23 7.10
CA ILE A 64 -7.90 8.45 8.16
C ILE A 64 -6.95 8.18 9.33
N GLU A 65 -5.66 8.01 9.06
CA GLU A 65 -4.63 7.85 10.09
C GLU A 65 -4.45 9.09 10.97
N ALA A 66 -4.66 10.30 10.42
CA ALA A 66 -4.68 11.53 11.21
C ALA A 66 -5.71 11.48 12.36
N HIS A 67 -6.75 10.67 12.22
CA HIS A 67 -7.80 10.47 13.23
C HIS A 67 -7.68 9.13 13.97
N ALA A 68 -6.54 8.42 13.87
CA ALA A 68 -6.38 7.08 14.41
C ALA A 68 -6.69 6.99 15.91
N ALA A 69 -6.21 7.95 16.70
CA ALA A 69 -6.45 7.99 18.15
C ALA A 69 -7.95 8.06 18.48
N LEU A 70 -8.69 8.92 17.78
CA LEU A 70 -10.14 9.08 17.96
C LEU A 70 -10.88 7.80 17.55
N ILE A 71 -10.56 7.25 16.37
CA ILE A 71 -11.19 6.03 15.86
C ILE A 71 -10.99 4.87 16.84
N LEU A 72 -9.76 4.69 17.33
CA LEU A 72 -9.44 3.64 18.29
C LEU A 72 -10.13 3.87 19.64
N ALA A 73 -10.19 5.11 20.15
CA ALA A 73 -10.88 5.43 21.40
C ALA A 73 -12.38 5.14 21.31
N THR A 74 -13.07 5.66 20.29
CA THR A 74 -14.50 5.41 20.07
C THR A 74 -14.77 3.92 19.89
N SER A 75 -13.89 3.19 19.20
CA SER A 75 -14.04 1.74 19.02
C SER A 75 -13.92 0.94 20.32
N LYS A 76 -13.07 1.38 21.26
CA LYS A 76 -12.88 0.74 22.57
C LYS A 76 -14.02 1.05 23.52
N GLN A 77 -14.57 2.27 23.45
CA GLN A 77 -15.74 2.67 24.24
C GLN A 77 -16.99 1.91 23.81
N GLU A 78 -17.17 1.69 22.50
CA GLU A 78 -18.37 1.06 21.94
C GLU A 78 -18.07 -0.20 21.09
N PRO A 79 -17.52 -1.29 21.70
CA PRO A 79 -17.04 -2.46 20.97
C PRO A 79 -18.14 -3.32 20.32
N ARG A 80 -19.40 -3.01 20.62
CA ARG A 80 -20.58 -3.74 20.09
C ARG A 80 -21.15 -3.10 18.82
N LEU A 81 -20.69 -1.92 18.43
CA LEU A 81 -21.20 -1.22 17.25
C LEU A 81 -20.90 -1.99 15.97
N PHE A 82 -21.82 -1.89 15.02
CA PHE A 82 -21.52 -2.27 13.65
C PHE A 82 -20.58 -1.23 13.02
N LEU A 83 -19.77 -1.64 12.03
CA LEU A 83 -18.81 -0.74 11.38
C LEU A 83 -19.49 0.51 10.74
N ARG A 84 -20.74 0.36 10.29
CA ARG A 84 -21.57 1.47 9.78
C ARG A 84 -21.97 2.46 10.88
N GLU A 85 -22.26 1.96 12.09
CA GLU A 85 -22.67 2.78 13.22
C GLU A 85 -21.46 3.51 13.81
N LEU A 86 -20.30 2.84 13.85
CA LEU A 86 -19.04 3.49 14.19
C LEU A 86 -18.71 4.62 13.20
N ARG A 87 -18.94 4.40 11.89
CA ARG A 87 -18.81 5.48 10.90
C ARG A 87 -19.72 6.65 11.23
N ASP A 88 -20.99 6.39 11.55
CA ASP A 88 -21.97 7.45 11.81
C ASP A 88 -21.59 8.25 13.06
N ARG A 89 -21.15 7.58 14.14
CA ARG A 89 -20.60 8.24 15.34
C ARG A 89 -19.34 9.06 15.06
N LEU A 90 -18.45 8.56 14.20
CA LEU A 90 -17.26 9.31 13.79
C LEU A 90 -17.63 10.54 12.97
N ALA A 91 -18.68 10.47 12.15
CA ALA A 91 -19.17 11.60 11.38
C ALA A 91 -19.74 12.71 12.29
N GLU A 92 -20.44 12.34 13.38
CA GLU A 92 -20.88 13.28 14.43
C GLU A 92 -19.70 13.98 15.12
N GLN A 93 -18.54 13.31 15.20
CA GLN A 93 -17.28 13.86 15.73
C GLN A 93 -16.43 14.58 14.66
N GLY A 94 -16.98 14.80 13.45
CA GLY A 94 -16.31 15.53 12.36
C GLY A 94 -15.39 14.68 11.47
N VAL A 95 -15.28 13.38 11.72
CA VAL A 95 -14.44 12.47 10.93
C VAL A 95 -15.25 11.80 9.82
N GLN A 96 -15.16 12.38 8.63
CA GLN A 96 -15.82 11.85 7.44
C GLN A 96 -14.98 10.71 6.82
N THR A 97 -15.51 9.49 6.87
CA THR A 97 -14.87 8.29 6.31
C THR A 97 -15.90 7.30 5.75
N SER A 98 -15.45 6.41 4.87
CA SER A 98 -16.28 5.32 4.35
C SER A 98 -16.15 4.07 5.22
N THR A 99 -17.14 3.18 5.19
CA THR A 99 -17.08 1.87 5.84
C THR A 99 -15.90 1.04 5.34
N SER A 100 -15.62 1.06 4.04
CA SER A 100 -14.43 0.42 3.43
C SER A 100 -13.13 1.04 3.93
N GLY A 101 -13.08 2.36 4.12
CA GLY A 101 -11.95 3.08 4.71
C GLY A 101 -11.67 2.62 6.14
N LEU A 102 -12.70 2.54 6.98
CA LEU A 102 -12.60 2.00 8.35
C LEU A 102 -12.19 0.52 8.37
N SER A 103 -12.72 -0.30 7.45
CA SER A 103 -12.34 -1.71 7.37
C SER A 103 -10.84 -1.87 7.07
N ARG A 104 -10.31 -1.10 6.11
CA ARG A 104 -8.87 -1.10 5.79
C ARG A 104 -8.04 -0.51 6.94
N PHE A 105 -8.55 0.50 7.63
CA PHE A 105 -7.94 1.05 8.83
C PHE A 105 -7.76 -0.03 9.90
N PHE A 106 -8.83 -0.71 10.29
CA PHE A 106 -8.73 -1.77 11.29
C PHE A 106 -7.82 -2.92 10.84
N GLN A 107 -7.85 -3.29 9.56
CA GLN A 107 -6.93 -4.28 9.01
C GLN A 107 -5.46 -3.87 9.17
N ARG A 108 -5.12 -2.60 8.90
CA ARG A 108 -3.76 -2.07 9.09
C ARG A 108 -3.35 -2.01 10.56
N HIS A 109 -4.30 -1.79 11.47
CA HIS A 109 -4.09 -1.80 12.91
C HIS A 109 -4.17 -3.22 13.53
N GLY A 110 -4.31 -4.28 12.71
CA GLY A 110 -4.38 -5.66 13.19
C GLY A 110 -5.68 -6.02 13.93
N ILE A 111 -6.72 -5.20 13.80
CA ILE A 111 -8.00 -5.36 14.49
C ILE A 111 -9.00 -6.02 13.53
N SER A 112 -9.55 -7.16 13.94
CA SER A 112 -10.68 -7.79 13.25
C SER A 112 -11.99 -7.18 13.72
N TRP A 113 -12.66 -6.40 12.85
CA TRP A 113 -14.02 -5.94 13.14
C TRP A 113 -15.02 -6.99 12.70
N LYS A 114 -15.82 -7.49 13.65
CA LYS A 114 -16.84 -8.48 13.34
C LYS A 114 -17.87 -7.91 12.36
N LYS A 115 -18.05 -8.59 11.22
CA LYS A 115 -19.16 -8.31 10.29
C LYS A 115 -20.48 -8.84 10.88
N GLY A 116 -21.03 -8.09 11.83
CA GLY A 116 -22.37 -8.31 12.38
C GLY A 116 -22.59 -9.60 13.18
N ARG A 117 -23.73 -9.68 13.88
CA ARG A 117 -24.19 -10.91 14.53
C ARG A 117 -24.66 -11.90 13.46
N ARG A 118 -24.36 -13.19 13.70
CA ARG A 118 -25.11 -14.31 13.15
C ARG A 118 -26.60 -13.95 13.18
N THR A 119 -27.29 -14.16 12.06
CA THR A 119 -28.74 -14.40 12.06
C THR A 119 -29.02 -15.33 13.24
N GLN A 120 -29.88 -14.93 14.18
CA GLN A 120 -30.42 -15.93 15.09
C GLN A 120 -31.12 -16.95 14.18
N LEU A 121 -30.62 -18.18 14.15
CA LEU A 121 -31.39 -19.30 13.63
C LEU A 121 -32.71 -19.26 14.39
N SER A 122 -33.80 -18.95 13.69
CA SER A 122 -35.13 -19.20 14.20
C SER A 122 -35.15 -20.68 14.61
N ARG A 123 -35.38 -20.93 15.90
CA ARG A 123 -35.82 -22.25 16.34
C ARG A 123 -37.18 -22.48 15.68
N SER A 124 -37.21 -23.07 14.50
CA SER A 124 -38.40 -23.77 14.05
C SER A 124 -38.51 -25.01 14.91
N VAL A 125 -39.32 -24.90 15.96
CA VAL A 125 -39.94 -26.03 16.62
C VAL A 125 -40.69 -26.80 15.52
N LYS A 126 -40.32 -28.06 15.28
CA LYS A 126 -41.18 -29.00 14.57
C LYS A 126 -42.12 -29.61 15.60
N THR A 127 -43.41 -29.56 15.27
CA THR A 127 -44.54 -30.22 15.94
C THR A 127 -44.28 -31.70 16.15
#